data_AF-A0A5D4NRZ6-F1
#
_entry.id   AF-A0A5D4NRZ6-F1
#
_cell.length_a   1.000
_cell.length_b   1.000
_cell.length_c   1.000
_cell.angle_alpha   90.00
_cell.angle_beta   90.00
_cell.angle_gamma   90.00
#
_symmetry.space_group_name_H-M   'P 1'
#
loop_
_entity.id
_entity.type
_entity.pdbx_description
1 polymer ?
#
loop_
_entity_poly.entity_id
_entity_poly.type
_entity_poly.pdbx_seq_one_letter_code
_entity_poly.pdbx_strand_id
1 'polypeptide(L)'
;MMFKKTVITIHVFIFLVATIIGLGAVFNISAPDPNRTHEVWFTAIAIYNILVLISMYAQLKLKKGWIFLITVLGLIALFVLLPEIVLYIEGILN
;
A
#
# COMPACT_ATOMS: atom_id res chain seq x y z
N MET A 1 -7.32 23.26 10.80
CA MET A 1 -7.65 21.99 11.50
C MET A 1 -8.20 20.91 10.57
N MET A 2 -9.08 21.23 9.62
CA MET A 2 -9.68 20.24 8.72
C MET A 2 -8.66 19.48 7.87
N PHE A 3 -7.71 20.17 7.21
CA PHE A 3 -6.69 19.50 6.38
C PHE A 3 -5.89 18.42 7.13
N LYS A 4 -5.41 18.72 8.34
CA LYS A 4 -4.67 17.74 9.17
C LYS A 4 -5.51 16.50 9.46
N LYS A 5 -6.79 16.68 9.83
CA LYS A 5 -7.72 15.57 10.08
C LYS A 5 -7.92 14.75 8.81
N THR A 6 -8.20 15.40 7.67
CA THR A 6 -8.36 14.72 6.38
C THR A 6 -7.14 13.91 5.98
N VAL A 7 -5.93 14.49 6.06
CA VAL A 7 -4.68 13.78 5.75
C VAL A 7 -4.54 12.53 6.62
N ILE A 8 -4.73 12.66 7.93
CA ILE A 8 -4.61 11.53 8.86
C ILE A 8 -5.67 10.47 8.56
N THR A 9 -6.94 10.85 8.45
CA THR A 9 -8.05 9.91 8.19
C THR A 9 -7.84 9.14 6.90
N ILE A 10 -7.46 9.80 5.80
CA ILE A 10 -7.27 9.13 4.51
C ILE A 10 -6.07 8.19 4.56
N HIS A 11 -4.93 8.58 5.13
CA HIS A 11 -3.76 7.69 5.20
C HIS A 11 -3.97 6.51 6.14
N VAL A 12 -4.63 6.71 7.29
CA VAL A 12 -4.99 5.62 8.20
C VAL A 12 -5.96 4.66 7.51
N PHE A 13 -6.94 5.17 6.76
CA PHE A 13 -7.85 4.32 5.99
C PHE A 13 -7.11 3.49 4.93
N ILE A 14 -6.24 4.12 4.13
CA ILE A 14 -5.41 3.41 3.14
C ILE A 14 -4.55 2.34 3.80
N PHE A 15 -3.89 2.67 4.91
CA PHE A 15 -3.07 1.73 5.67
C PHE A 15 -3.87 0.51 6.14
N LEU A 16 -5.05 0.74 6.71
CA LEU A 16 -5.91 -0.34 7.20
C LEU A 16 -6.40 -1.23 6.05
N VAL A 17 -6.88 -0.63 4.96
CA VAL A 17 -7.33 -1.37 3.77
C VAL A 17 -6.19 -2.21 3.19
N ALA A 18 -5.01 -1.63 2.99
CA ALA A 18 -3.85 -2.34 2.49
C ALA A 18 -3.42 -3.49 3.42
N THR A 19 -3.48 -3.27 4.73
CA THR A 19 -3.18 -4.31 5.73
C THR A 19 -4.19 -5.45 5.68
N ILE A 20 -5.50 -5.14 5.63
CA ILE A 20 -6.56 -6.16 5.56
C ILE A 20 -6.45 -6.99 4.28
N ILE A 21 -6.24 -6.34 3.14
CA ILE A 21 -6.08 -7.02 1.85
C ILE A 21 -4.79 -7.85 1.84
N GLY A 22 -3.68 -7.26 2.32
CA GLY A 22 -2.39 -7.94 2.41
C GLY A 22 -2.45 -9.21 3.23
N LEU A 23 -3.10 -9.16 4.40
CA LEU A 23 -3.34 -10.34 5.24
C LEU A 23 -4.38 -11.28 4.62
N GLY A 24 -5.46 -10.76 4.05
CA GLY A 24 -6.53 -11.54 3.45
C GLY A 24 -6.07 -12.41 2.28
N ALA A 25 -5.10 -11.94 1.50
CA ALA A 25 -4.48 -12.73 0.43
C ALA A 25 -3.74 -13.98 0.97
N VAL A 26 -3.17 -13.91 2.17
CA VAL A 26 -2.46 -15.04 2.81
C VAL A 26 -3.44 -16.08 3.36
N PHE A 27 -4.60 -15.64 3.87
CA PHE A 27 -5.64 -16.53 4.39
C PHE A 27 -6.62 -17.00 3.31
N ASN A 28 -6.40 -16.64 2.04
CA ASN A 28 -7.22 -17.11 0.94
C ASN A 28 -6.87 -18.58 0.63
N ILE A 29 -7.59 -19.48 1.30
CA ILE A 29 -7.53 -20.95 1.17
C ILE A 29 -7.82 -21.43 -0.27
N SER A 30 -8.32 -20.54 -1.14
CA SER A 30 -8.63 -20.80 -2.54
C SER A 30 -7.59 -20.20 -3.51
N ALA A 31 -6.44 -19.73 -3.03
CA ALA A 31 -5.42 -19.11 -3.87
C ALA A 31 -4.92 -20.11 -4.95
N PRO A 32 -4.95 -19.78 -6.25
CA PRO A 32 -4.84 -20.78 -7.32
C PRO A 32 -3.41 -21.27 -7.59
N ASP A 33 -2.39 -20.75 -6.90
CA ASP A 33 -1.00 -21.04 -7.25
C ASP A 33 -0.15 -21.37 -6.01
N PRO A 34 0.18 -22.66 -5.78
CA PRO A 34 1.00 -23.11 -4.66
C PRO A 34 2.47 -22.66 -4.76
N ASN A 35 2.91 -22.13 -5.90
CA ASN A 35 4.28 -21.63 -6.08
C ASN A 35 4.45 -20.15 -5.68
N ARG A 36 3.39 -19.47 -5.23
CA ARG A 36 3.53 -18.09 -4.75
C ARG A 36 4.25 -18.01 -3.42
N THR A 37 5.32 -17.23 -3.39
CA THR A 37 6.06 -16.91 -2.18
C THR A 37 5.34 -15.82 -1.40
N HIS A 38 4.61 -16.26 -0.36
CA HIS A 38 3.87 -15.38 0.55
C HIS A 38 4.78 -14.31 1.20
N GLU A 39 6.08 -14.59 1.30
CA GLU A 39 7.10 -13.68 1.82
C GLU A 39 7.29 -12.43 0.97
N VAL A 40 7.30 -12.55 -0.37
CA VAL A 40 7.48 -11.41 -1.29
C VAL A 40 6.26 -10.51 -1.22
N TRP A 41 5.06 -11.09 -1.23
CA TRP A 41 3.81 -10.36 -1.06
C TRP A 41 3.76 -9.61 0.30
N PHE A 42 4.09 -10.30 1.39
CA PHE A 42 4.07 -9.70 2.73
C PHE A 42 5.08 -8.54 2.84
N THR A 43 6.28 -8.74 2.29
CA THR A 43 7.32 -7.71 2.25
C THR A 43 6.87 -6.50 1.43
N ALA A 44 6.25 -6.72 0.27
CA ALA A 44 5.72 -5.66 -0.58
C ALA A 44 4.62 -4.85 0.13
N ILE A 45 3.70 -5.51 0.83
CA ILE A 45 2.66 -4.84 1.64
C ILE A 45 3.27 -4.05 2.80
N ALA A 46 4.26 -4.62 3.50
CA ALA A 46 4.94 -3.92 4.60
C ALA A 46 5.63 -2.64 4.10
N ILE A 47 6.36 -2.73 2.98
CA ILE A 47 6.99 -1.56 2.34
C ILE A 47 5.95 -0.53 1.92
N TYR A 48 4.86 -0.96 1.27
CA TYR A 48 3.77 -0.07 0.88
C TYR A 48 3.20 0.69 2.08
N ASN A 49 2.93 0.00 3.18
CA ASN A 49 2.41 0.60 4.40
C ASN A 49 3.39 1.60 5.04
N ILE A 50 4.70 1.32 5.01
CA ILE A 50 5.72 2.29 5.43
C ILE A 50 5.67 3.55 4.54
N LEU A 51 5.52 3.40 3.22
CA LEU A 51 5.38 4.53 2.31
C LEU A 51 4.14 5.37 2.60
N VAL A 52 3.01 4.74 2.95
CA VAL A 52 1.80 5.44 3.38
C VAL A 52 2.08 6.30 4.63
N LEU A 53 2.80 5.77 5.62
CA LEU A 53 3.16 6.51 6.83
C LEU A 53 4.11 7.69 6.54
N ILE A 54 5.13 7.47 5.70
CA ILE A 54 6.07 8.52 5.27
C ILE A 54 5.31 9.62 4.51
N SER A 55 4.42 9.24 3.60
CA SER A 55 3.55 10.16 2.86
C SER A 55 2.72 11.00 3.82
N MET A 56 2.05 10.37 4.80
CA MET A 56 1.26 11.08 5.80
C MET A 56 2.09 12.14 6.52
N TYR A 57 3.27 11.77 6.99
CA TYR A 57 4.18 12.71 7.65
C TYR A 57 4.59 13.88 6.76
N ALA A 58 4.94 13.61 5.49
CA ALA A 58 5.31 14.63 4.52
C ALA A 58 4.15 15.61 4.25
N GLN A 59 2.93 15.10 4.06
CA GLN A 59 1.75 15.94 3.78
C GLN A 59 1.38 16.84 4.95
N LEU A 60 1.55 16.36 6.19
CA LEU A 60 1.33 17.17 7.39
C LEU A 60 2.31 18.35 7.51
N LYS A 61 3.53 18.21 6.96
CA LYS A 61 4.52 19.29 6.88
C LYS A 61 4.27 20.24 5.72
N LEU A 62 4.02 19.72 4.52
CA LEU A 62 3.88 20.52 3.30
C LEU A 62 2.61 21.37 3.28
N LYS A 63 1.49 20.84 3.80
CA LYS A 63 0.19 21.53 3.86
C LYS A 63 -0.33 22.03 2.50
N LYS A 64 0.08 21.39 1.40
CA LYS A 64 -0.37 21.72 0.03
C LYS A 64 -1.40 20.71 -0.46
N GLY A 65 -2.64 21.15 -0.65
CA GLY A 65 -3.77 20.29 -1.04
C GLY A 65 -3.58 19.57 -2.39
N TRP A 66 -3.01 20.24 -3.39
CA TRP A 66 -2.73 19.61 -4.69
C TRP A 66 -1.69 18.49 -4.61
N ILE A 67 -0.65 18.66 -3.79
CA ILE A 67 0.32 17.58 -3.55
C ILE A 67 -0.37 16.43 -2.85
N PHE A 68 -1.20 16.69 -1.85
CA PHE A 68 -1.98 15.66 -1.17
C PHE A 68 -2.80 14.82 -2.15
N LEU A 69 -3.52 15.45 -3.08
CA LEU A 69 -4.33 14.76 -4.08
C LEU A 69 -3.48 13.87 -5.00
N ILE A 70 -2.37 14.39 -5.55
CA ILE A 70 -1.45 13.62 -6.39
C ILE A 70 -0.88 12.44 -5.61
N THR A 71 -0.53 12.63 -4.34
CA THR A 71 0.10 11.58 -3.53
C THR A 71 -0.89 10.47 -3.20
N VAL A 72 -2.14 10.80 -2.87
CA VAL A 72 -3.20 9.81 -2.63
C VAL A 72 -3.47 9.00 -3.90
N LEU A 73 -3.59 9.66 -5.06
CA LEU A 73 -3.78 8.96 -6.34
C LEU A 73 -2.58 8.06 -6.67
N GLY A 74 -1.35 8.53 -6.42
CA GLY A 74 -0.14 7.73 -6.59
C GLY A 74 -0.09 6.50 -5.67
N LEU A 75 -0.48 6.65 -4.40
CA LEU A 75 -0.57 5.53 -3.47
C LEU A 75 -1.62 4.51 -3.90
N ILE A 76 -2.77 4.95 -4.39
CA ILE A 76 -3.82 4.05 -4.91
C ILE A 76 -3.32 3.31 -6.16
N ALA A 77 -2.74 4.03 -7.12
CA ALA A 77 -2.19 3.43 -8.33
C ALA A 77 -1.09 2.41 -8.03
N LEU A 78 -0.18 2.74 -7.12
CA LEU A 78 0.86 1.82 -6.68
C LEU A 78 0.28 0.56 -6.03
N PHE A 79 -0.77 0.70 -5.22
CA PHE A 79 -1.42 -0.44 -4.59
C PHE A 79 -2.08 -1.38 -5.62
N VAL A 80 -2.72 -0.81 -6.65
CA VAL A 80 -3.33 -1.58 -7.74
C VAL A 80 -2.28 -2.34 -8.56
N LEU A 81 -1.11 -1.74 -8.77
CA LEU A 81 0.00 -2.36 -9.52
C LEU A 81 0.84 -3.31 -8.67
N LEU A 82 0.68 -3.30 -7.35
CA LEU A 82 1.50 -4.08 -6.42
C LEU A 82 1.51 -5.59 -6.72
N PRO A 83 0.38 -6.25 -7.08
CA PRO A 83 0.39 -7.67 -7.42
C PRO A 83 1.26 -7.99 -8.65
N GLU A 84 1.25 -7.15 -9.67
CA GLU A 84 2.06 -7.32 -10.89
C GLU A 84 3.56 -7.14 -10.58
N ILE A 85 3.89 -6.17 -9.73
CA ILE A 85 5.27 -5.96 -9.25
C ILE A 85 5.76 -7.19 -8.48
N VAL A 86 4.91 -7.74 -7.61
CA VAL A 86 5.23 -8.95 -6.84
C VAL A 86 5.47 -10.13 -7.78
N LEU A 87 4.58 -10.37 -8.75
CA LEU A 87 4.75 -11.42 -9.75
C LEU A 87 6.05 -11.29 -10.54
N TYR A 88 6.39 -10.07 -10.96
CA TYR A 88 7.63 -9.80 -11.68
C TYR A 88 8.87 -10.13 -10.83
N ILE A 89 8.87 -9.77 -9.54
CA ILE A 89 9.97 -10.07 -8.62
C ILE A 89 10.07 -11.57 -8.36
N GLU A 90 8.94 -12.25 -8.14
CA GLU A 90 8.90 -13.71 -7.97
C GLU A 90 9.47 -14.44 -9.21
N GLY A 91 9.19 -13.94 -10.41
CA GLY A 91 9.74 -14.49 -11.66
C GLY A 91 11.24 -14.26 -11.87
N ILE A 92 11.87 -13.34 -11.14
CA ILE A 92 13.33 -13.12 -11.15
C ILE A 92 14.03 -14.02 -10.12
N LEU A 93 13.36 -14.29 -9.01
CA LEU A 93 13.93 -15.05 -7.88
C LEU A 93 13.87 -16.57 -8.07
N ASN A 94 12.97 -17.06 -8.93
CA ASN A 94 12.82 -18.47 -9.31
C ASN A 94 13.55 -18.79 -10.61
#